data_AF-A0A2N4YNA5-F1
#
_entry.id   AF-A0A2N4YNA5-F1
#
_cell.length_a   1.000
_cell.length_b   1.000
_cell.length_c   1.000
_cell.angle_alpha   90.00
_cell.angle_beta   90.00
_cell.angle_gamma   90.00
#
_symmetry.space_group_name_H-M   'P 1'
#
loop_
_entity.id
_entity.type
_entity.pdbx_description
1 polymer ?
#
loop_
_entity_poly.entity_id
_entity_poly.type
_entity_poly.pdbx_seq_one_letter_code
_entity_poly.pdbx_strand_id
1 'polypeptide(L)' 'MSAESSGVFTLKEINRIKIIQDVIERRITTRRAAEHLGISDRQCRRLLARYREGGPLGMASRRCGMRGN' A
#
# COMPACT_ATOMS: atom_id res chain seq x y z
N MET A 1 19.09 -2.51 -13.13
CA MET A 1 18.68 -2.08 -11.78
C MET A 1 17.33 -2.74 -11.49
N SER A 2 17.35 -3.98 -11.01
CA SER A 2 16.13 -4.74 -10.70
C SER A 2 15.98 -4.76 -9.19
N ALA A 3 14.92 -4.13 -8.68
CA ALA A 3 14.66 -3.98 -7.27
C ALA A 3 14.16 -5.31 -6.66
N GLU A 4 15.07 -6.23 -6.39
CA GLU A 4 14.83 -7.40 -5.53
C GLU A 4 14.98 -6.96 -4.06
N SER A 5 14.06 -6.12 -3.58
CA SER A 5 13.90 -5.91 -2.13
C SER A 5 12.85 -6.89 -1.64
N SER A 6 13.25 -8.15 -1.47
CA SER A 6 12.46 -9.22 -0.85
C SER A 6 12.35 -9.00 0.66
N GLY A 7 11.72 -7.88 1.05
CA GLY A 7 11.21 -7.68 2.40
C GLY A 7 9.94 -8.50 2.56
N VAL A 8 9.86 -9.31 3.61
CA VAL A 8 8.69 -10.14 3.88
C VAL A 8 7.50 -9.23 4.18
N PHE A 9 6.59 -9.08 3.20
CA PHE A 9 5.35 -8.34 3.40
C PHE A 9 4.41 -9.15 4.28
N THR A 10 3.79 -8.50 5.26
CA THR A 10 2.69 -9.10 6.01
C THR A 10 1.48 -9.28 5.11
N LEU A 11 0.59 -10.24 5.42
CA LEU A 11 -0.67 -10.44 4.68
C LEU A 11 -1.50 -9.16 4.57
N LYS A 12 -1.46 -8.29 5.59
CA LYS A 12 -2.14 -6.99 5.58
C LYS A 12 -1.53 -6.03 4.55
N GLU A 13 -0.21 -6.00 4.44
CA GLU A 13 0.50 -5.17 3.45
C GLU A 13 0.25 -5.68 2.03
N ILE A 14 0.27 -7.00 1.82
CA ILE A 14 -0.05 -7.62 0.53
C ILE A 14 -1.47 -7.24 0.10
N ASN A 15 -2.46 -7.38 0.99
CA ASN A 15 -3.85 -7.00 0.68
C ASN A 15 -3.98 -5.52 0.33
N ARG A 16 -3.25 -4.66 1.05
CA ARG A 16 -3.28 -3.21 0.80
C ARG A 16 -2.64 -2.85 -0.54
N ILE A 17 -1.54 -3.49 -0.90
CA ILE A 17 -0.88 -3.31 -2.20
C ILE A 17 -1.82 -3.73 -3.32
N LYS A 18 -2.44 -4.92 -3.23
CA LYS A 18 -3.40 -5.41 -4.23
C LYS A 18 -4.57 -4.45 -4.44
N ILE A 19 -5.22 -4.02 -3.36
CA ILE A 19 -6.38 -3.12 -3.45
C ILE A 19 -5.99 -1.78 -4.07
N ILE A 20 -4.83 -1.22 -3.72
CA ILE A 20 -4.38 0.05 -4.30
C ILE A 20 -4.00 -0.11 -5.78
N GLN A 21 -3.40 -1.23 -6.15
CA GLN A 21 -3.13 -1.57 -7.55
C GLN A 21 -4.44 -1.63 -8.36
N ASP A 22 -5.49 -2.27 -7.84
CA ASP A 22 -6.81 -2.31 -8.51
C ASP A 22 -7.44 -0.92 -8.68
N VAL A 23 -7.20 0.02 -7.76
CA VAL A 23 -7.63 1.42 -7.92
C VAL A 23 -6.87 2.12 -9.06
N ILE A 24 -5.57 1.87 -9.20
CA ILE A 24 -4.73 2.45 -10.25
C ILE A 24 -5.11 1.88 -11.62
N GLU A 25 -5.39 0.58 -11.68
CA GLU A 25 -5.91 -0.11 -12.86
C GLU A 25 -7.38 0.24 -13.15
N ARG A 26 -7.99 1.13 -12.37
CA ARG A 26 -9.38 1.58 -12.48
C ARG A 26 -10.41 0.45 -12.39
N ARG A 27 -10.05 -0.68 -11.79
CA ARG A 27 -10.96 -1.81 -11.55
C ARG A 27 -11.94 -1.53 -10.41
N ILE A 28 -11.50 -0.75 -9.41
CA ILE A 28 -12.34 -0.31 -8.29
C ILE A 28 -12.15 1.17 -8.00
N THR A 29 -13.15 1.80 -7.38
CA THR A 29 -13.08 3.21 -6.98
C THR A 29 -12.34 3.38 -5.65
N THR A 30 -11.77 4.57 -5.41
CA THR A 30 -11.11 4.91 -4.14
C THR A 30 -12.02 4.69 -2.93
N ARG A 31 -13.32 4.98 -3.08
CA ARG A 31 -14.33 4.77 -2.02
C ARG A 31 -14.49 3.29 -1.69
N ARG A 32 -14.63 2.43 -2.72
CA ARG A 32 -14.69 0.98 -2.53
C ARG A 32 -13.40 0.43 -1.91
N ALA A 33 -12.25 0.93 -2.35
CA ALA A 33 -10.97 0.54 -1.75
C ALA A 33 -10.88 0.93 -0.26
N ALA A 34 -11.42 2.08 0.13
CA ALA A 34 -11.50 2.50 1.52
C ALA A 34 -12.39 1.57 2.35
N GLU A 35 -13.54 1.16 1.81
CA GLU A 35 -14.44 0.16 2.43
C GLU A 35 -13.75 -1.20 2.59
N HIS A 36 -13.09 -1.71 1.55
CA HIS A 36 -12.38 -2.99 1.60
C HIS A 36 -11.23 -2.98 2.61
N LEU A 37 -10.57 -1.84 2.79
CA LEU A 37 -9.49 -1.66 3.75
C LEU A 37 -9.99 -1.30 5.15
N GLY A 38 -11.28 -1.01 5.32
CA GLY A 38 -11.85 -0.53 6.58
C GLY A 38 -11.24 0.80 7.06
N ILE A 39 -10.85 1.67 6.12
CA ILE A 39 -10.20 2.96 6.40
C ILE A 39 -11.03 4.12 5.84
N SER A 40 -10.69 5.34 6.26
CA SER A 40 -11.29 6.55 5.66
C SER A 40 -10.77 6.83 4.25
N ASP A 41 -11.58 7.48 3.41
CA ASP A 41 -11.19 7.96 2.08
C ASP A 41 -9.89 8.79 2.11
N ARG A 42 -9.71 9.63 3.14
CA ARG A 42 -8.47 10.42 3.33
C ARG A 42 -7.25 9.53 3.55
N GLN A 43 -7.40 8.42 4.29
CA GLN A 43 -6.33 7.45 4.45
C GLN A 43 -6.06 6.74 3.13
N CYS A 44 -7.10 6.30 2.41
CA CYS A 44 -6.95 5.66 1.10
C CYS A 44 -6.21 6.57 0.09
N ARG A 45 -6.55 7.86 0.01
CA ARG A 45 -5.82 8.84 -0.83
C ARG A 45 -4.34 8.98 -0.43
N ARG A 46 -4.03 9.01 0.87
CA ARG A 46 -2.63 9.00 1.36
C ARG A 46 -1.88 7.72 1.01
N LEU A 47 -2.58 6.59 0.89
CA LEU A 47 -1.99 5.34 0.42
C LEU A 47 -1.67 5.41 -1.07
N LEU A 48 -2.60 5.91 -1.88
CA LEU A 48 -2.38 6.15 -3.30
C LEU A 48 -1.18 7.07 -3.56
N ALA A 49 -1.07 8.18 -2.82
CA ALA A 49 0.08 9.09 -2.95
C ALA A 49 1.41 8.35 -2.68
N ARG A 50 1.50 7.61 -1.58
CA ARG A 50 2.69 6.80 -1.24
C ARG A 50 3.00 5.72 -2.26
N TYR A 51 1.98 5.09 -2.84
CA TYR A 51 2.18 4.12 -3.92
C TYR A 51 2.78 4.77 -5.16
N ARG A 52 2.35 5.98 -5.51
CA ARG A 52 2.86 6.71 -6.67
C ARG A 52 4.30 7.17 -6.48
N GLU A 53 4.68 7.53 -5.25
CA GLU A 53 6.02 7.99 -4.91
C GLU A 53 7.03 6.84 -4.77
N GLY A 54 6.63 5.71 -4.17
CA GLY A 54 7.55 4.63 -3.79
C GLY A 54 7.13 3.22 -4.21
N GLY A 55 6.08 3.09 -5.02
CA GLY A 55 5.55 1.80 -5.47
C GLY A 55 5.08 0.89 -4.31
N PRO A 56 5.05 -0.43 -4.53
CA PRO A 56 4.76 -1.42 -3.49
C PRO A 56 5.70 -1.34 -2.27
N LEU A 57 6.96 -0.94 -2.49
CA LEU A 57 7.94 -0.79 -1.41
C LEU A 57 7.58 0.38 -0.47
N GLY A 58 7.00 1.47 -1.00
CA GLY A 58 6.48 2.59 -0.21
C GLY A 58 5.23 2.26 0.61
N MET A 59 4.60 1.10 0.36
CA MET A 59 3.50 0.58 1.17
C MET A 59 3.96 -0.24 2.37
N ALA A 60 5.17 -0.80 2.31
CA ALA A 60 5.78 -1.49 3.44
C ALA A 60 5.85 -0.52 4.62
N SER A 61 5.52 -1.01 5.80
CA SER A 61 5.65 -0.23 7.01
C SER A 61 7.11 0.22 7.15
N ARG A 62 7.36 1.53 7.29
CA ARG A 62 8.70 2.07 7.64
C ARG A 62 9.26 1.50 8.95
N ARG A 63 8.44 0.75 9.71
CA ARG A 63 8.86 -0.03 10.87
C ARG A 63 9.57 -1.34 10.53
N CYS A 64 9.47 -1.86 9.30
CA CYS A 64 10.30 -2.97 8.85
C CYS A 64 11.68 -2.41 8.48
N GLY A 65 12.53 -2.22 9.50
CA GLY A 65 13.87 -1.65 9.36
C GLY A 65 14.29 -0.72 10.50
N MET A 66 13.34 -0.18 11.28
CA MET A 66 13.65 0.50 12.54
C MET A 66 13.30 -0.43 13.70
N ARG A 67 14.33 -1.09 14.25
CA ARG A 67 14.34 -1.49 15.67
C ARG A 67 14.10 -0.20 16.46
N GLY A 68 12.85 0.05 16.84
CA GLY A 68 12.54 1.11 17.78
C GLY A 68 13.03 0.66 19.15
N ASN A 69 14.06 1.35 19.66
CA ASN A 69 14.65 1.34 21.00
C ASN A 69 14.24 0.22 21.96
#